data_AF-A0A6S7J2I2-F1
#
_entry.id   AF-A0A6S7J2I2-F1
#
_cell.length_a   1.000
_cell.length_b   1.000
_cell.length_c   1.000
_cell.angle_alpha   90.00
_cell.angle_beta   90.00
_cell.angle_gamma   90.00
#
_symmetry.space_group_name_H-M   'P 1'
#
loop_
_entity.id
_entity.type
_entity.pdbx_description
1 polymer ?
#
loop_
_entity_poly.entity_id
_entity_poly.type
_entity_poly.pdbx_seq_one_letter_code
_entity_poly.pdbx_strand_id
1 'polypeptide(L)'
;MVDTEALFQRKLKRIAAPSPKDNEFSLVAYNILCDGVFHKGSAKYPYITDESIKYRGPDPSIAPRHIQLIKELSWLDGDIVCLQEVDPFYFPHLLVELDSLGYHGVYKQHDSLHGVATFYKRAKFYMKSSDVYGFAELLGELGDAENQLKDANRHNQRYALYTTLQDLQTGKEVVIGWSCVSNLTRKQRWKKCFVLSEPVLMV
;
A
#
# COMPACT_ATOMS: atom_id res chain seq x y z
N MET A 1 -30.35 5.08 -5.87
CA MET A 1 -29.26 5.74 -5.12
C MET A 1 -28.27 4.66 -4.78
N VAL A 2 -27.10 4.66 -5.41
CA VAL A 2 -26.05 3.70 -5.05
C VAL A 2 -25.53 4.15 -3.70
N ASP A 3 -25.70 3.32 -2.69
CA ASP A 3 -25.12 3.54 -1.37
C ASP A 3 -23.61 3.75 -1.54
N THR A 4 -23.14 4.97 -1.26
CA THR A 4 -21.74 5.38 -1.40
C THR A 4 -21.01 5.37 -0.06
N GLU A 5 -21.70 5.07 1.04
CA GLU A 5 -21.07 5.13 2.36
C GLU A 5 -20.22 3.89 2.61
N ALA A 6 -19.06 4.10 3.24
CA ALA A 6 -18.22 3.03 3.73
C ALA A 6 -18.96 2.25 4.83
N LEU A 7 -19.01 0.92 4.70
CA LEU A 7 -19.63 0.04 5.69
C LEU A 7 -19.05 0.25 7.11
N PHE A 8 -17.77 0.62 7.21
CA PHE A 8 -17.08 0.80 8.48
C PHE A 8 -16.43 2.19 8.53
N GLN A 9 -17.04 3.10 9.28
CA GLN A 9 -16.44 4.37 9.63
C GLN A 9 -15.78 4.25 11.01
N ARG A 10 -14.45 4.16 11.03
CA ARG A 10 -13.69 4.05 12.27
C ARG A 10 -13.61 5.41 12.97
N LYS A 11 -13.72 5.41 14.30
CA LYS A 11 -13.50 6.64 15.08
C LYS A 11 -12.03 7.03 15.04
N LEU A 12 -11.72 8.15 14.38
CA LEU A 12 -10.38 8.71 14.37
C LEU A 12 -10.03 9.24 15.75
N LYS A 13 -8.80 8.97 16.19
CA LYS A 13 -8.26 9.46 17.45
C LYS A 13 -7.09 10.39 17.17
N ARG A 14 -7.27 11.65 17.54
CA ARG A 14 -6.18 12.62 17.54
C ARG A 14 -5.23 12.31 18.70
N ILE A 15 -3.95 12.11 18.40
CA ILE A 15 -2.90 11.78 19.39
C ILE A 15 -2.08 13.03 19.76
N ALA A 16 -2.07 14.05 18.90
CA ALA A 16 -1.36 15.31 19.13
C ALA A 16 -2.19 16.53 18.70
N ALA A 17 -1.89 17.69 19.30
CA ALA A 17 -2.45 18.95 18.84
C ALA A 17 -2.05 19.21 17.36
N PRO A 18 -2.91 19.87 16.57
CA PRO A 18 -2.57 20.22 15.20
C PRO A 18 -1.29 21.06 15.15
N SER A 19 -0.43 20.77 14.19
CA SER A 19 0.67 21.65 13.84
C SER A 19 0.10 23.03 13.47
N PRO A 20 0.65 24.13 14.01
CA PRO A 20 0.25 25.48 13.62
C PRO A 20 0.69 25.84 12.19
N LYS A 21 1.49 24.98 11.55
CA LYS A 21 1.87 25.09 10.13
C LYS A 21 1.06 24.04 9.39
N ASP A 22 0.28 24.43 8.37
CA ASP A 22 -0.51 23.57 7.47
C ASP A 22 0.38 22.62 6.63
N ASN A 23 1.21 21.82 7.30
CA ASN A 23 2.22 20.93 6.71
C ASN A 23 1.93 19.46 7.09
N GLU A 24 0.69 19.15 7.47
CA GLU A 24 0.26 17.79 7.76
C GLU A 24 -0.30 17.13 6.49
N PHE A 25 0.01 15.86 6.32
CA PHE A 25 -0.60 15.02 5.29
C PHE A 25 -1.01 13.69 5.92
N SER A 26 -2.05 13.07 5.36
CA SER A 26 -2.52 11.76 5.79
C SER A 26 -1.94 10.64 4.93
N LEU A 27 -1.61 9.51 5.56
CA LEU A 27 -1.10 8.32 4.89
C LEU A 27 -1.97 7.11 5.24
N VAL A 28 -2.49 6.46 4.21
CA VAL A 28 -3.21 5.18 4.33
C VAL A 28 -2.27 4.04 3.97
N ALA A 29 -2.21 3.04 4.83
CA ALA A 29 -1.39 1.85 4.68
C ALA A 29 -2.30 0.62 4.76
N TYR A 30 -2.51 -0.09 3.65
CA TYR A 30 -3.52 -1.15 3.59
C TYR A 30 -3.10 -2.37 2.76
N ASN A 31 -3.06 -3.55 3.39
CA ASN A 31 -2.98 -4.81 2.67
C ASN A 31 -4.38 -5.22 2.22
N ILE A 32 -4.61 -5.31 0.91
CA ILE A 32 -5.94 -5.52 0.34
C ILE A 32 -6.26 -6.99 0.08
N LEU A 33 -5.36 -7.94 0.37
CA LEU A 33 -5.52 -9.38 0.11
C LEU A 33 -5.77 -9.68 -1.37
N CYS A 34 -4.74 -10.14 -2.08
CA CYS A 34 -4.85 -10.42 -3.51
C CYS A 34 -5.69 -11.68 -3.77
N ASP A 35 -6.34 -11.75 -4.94
CA ASP A 35 -7.19 -12.89 -5.33
C ASP A 35 -6.37 -14.19 -5.34
N GLY A 36 -5.13 -14.14 -5.85
CA GLY A 36 -4.24 -15.30 -5.87
C GLY A 36 -3.85 -15.82 -4.49
N VAL A 37 -3.64 -14.93 -3.51
CA VAL A 37 -3.34 -15.28 -2.12
C VAL A 37 -4.58 -15.80 -1.43
N PHE A 38 -5.74 -15.19 -1.68
CA PHE A 38 -7.02 -15.67 -1.18
C PHE A 38 -7.28 -17.11 -1.66
N HIS A 39 -7.11 -17.36 -2.96
CA HIS A 39 -7.34 -18.67 -3.57
C HIS A 39 -6.46 -19.75 -2.92
N LYS A 40 -5.14 -19.51 -2.83
CA LYS A 40 -4.19 -20.44 -2.18
C LYS A 40 -4.43 -20.60 -0.68
N GLY A 41 -5.03 -19.61 -0.05
CA GLY A 41 -5.28 -19.54 1.39
C GLY A 41 -6.73 -19.78 1.79
N SER A 42 -7.61 -20.26 0.89
CA SER A 42 -9.07 -20.29 1.11
C SER A 42 -9.47 -21.03 2.38
N ALA A 43 -8.76 -22.10 2.74
CA ALA A 43 -8.95 -22.85 3.99
C ALA A 43 -8.75 -22.01 5.26
N LYS A 44 -8.07 -20.85 5.19
CA LYS A 44 -7.90 -19.90 6.30
C LYS A 44 -9.14 -19.05 6.55
N TYR A 45 -10.08 -19.02 5.59
CA TYR A 45 -11.29 -18.22 5.63
C TYR A 45 -12.55 -19.11 5.49
N PRO A 46 -12.71 -20.18 6.30
CA PRO A 46 -13.78 -21.15 6.14
C PRO A 46 -15.18 -20.55 6.40
N TYR A 47 -15.25 -19.41 7.09
CA TYR A 47 -16.48 -18.68 7.38
C TYR A 47 -16.99 -17.85 6.19
N ILE A 48 -16.18 -17.70 5.13
CA ILE A 48 -16.59 -17.04 3.90
C ILE A 48 -17.23 -18.10 3.00
N THR A 49 -18.55 -18.26 3.11
CA THR A 49 -19.32 -19.25 2.35
C THR A 49 -19.82 -18.72 1.01
N ASP A 50 -20.03 -17.42 0.90
CA ASP A 50 -20.42 -16.76 -0.35
C ASP A 50 -19.21 -16.63 -1.28
N GLU A 51 -19.28 -17.26 -2.46
CA GLU A 51 -18.20 -17.21 -3.46
C GLU A 51 -18.09 -15.82 -4.11
N SER A 52 -19.18 -15.04 -4.15
CA SER A 52 -19.21 -13.74 -4.81
C SER A 52 -18.30 -12.71 -4.11
N ILE A 53 -18.05 -12.87 -2.81
CA ILE A 53 -17.20 -11.97 -2.02
C ILE A 53 -15.72 -12.39 -2.01
N LYS A 54 -15.37 -13.53 -2.63
CA LYS A 54 -14.00 -14.07 -2.56
C LYS A 54 -13.05 -13.44 -3.56
N TYR A 55 -13.53 -13.07 -4.74
CA TYR A 55 -12.68 -12.66 -5.85
C TYR A 55 -13.11 -11.30 -6.42
N ARG A 56 -12.17 -10.59 -7.03
CA ARG A 56 -12.37 -9.37 -7.80
C ARG A 56 -12.46 -9.67 -9.29
N GLY A 57 -11.78 -10.70 -9.78
CA GLY A 57 -11.91 -11.14 -11.16
C GLY A 57 -13.23 -11.87 -11.44
N PRO A 58 -13.67 -11.93 -12.72
CA PRO A 58 -13.03 -11.36 -13.90
C PRO A 58 -13.32 -9.86 -14.11
N ASP A 59 -14.40 -9.33 -13.53
CA ASP A 59 -14.78 -7.93 -13.60
C ASP A 59 -14.76 -7.29 -12.19
N PRO A 60 -13.70 -6.53 -11.87
CA PRO A 60 -13.61 -5.87 -10.57
C PRO A 60 -14.71 -4.86 -10.30
N SER A 61 -15.32 -4.23 -11.32
CA SER A 61 -16.28 -3.14 -11.13
C SER A 61 -17.55 -3.56 -10.38
N ILE A 62 -17.94 -4.84 -10.51
CA ILE A 62 -19.10 -5.44 -9.84
C ILE A 62 -18.72 -6.24 -8.60
N ALA A 63 -17.42 -6.41 -8.32
CA ALA A 63 -16.95 -7.27 -7.25
C ALA A 63 -17.17 -6.62 -5.86
N PRO A 64 -17.82 -7.31 -4.91
CA PRO A 64 -18.06 -6.77 -3.57
C PRO A 64 -16.79 -6.27 -2.87
N ARG A 65 -15.65 -6.98 -2.99
CA ARG A 65 -14.38 -6.54 -2.39
C ARG A 65 -13.81 -5.27 -3.02
N HIS A 66 -14.03 -5.05 -4.32
CA HIS A 66 -13.64 -3.80 -4.98
C HIS A 66 -14.51 -2.66 -4.49
N ILE A 67 -15.83 -2.82 -4.55
CA ILE A 67 -16.81 -1.80 -4.12
C ILE A 67 -16.53 -1.35 -2.68
N GLN A 68 -16.31 -2.30 -1.76
CA GLN A 68 -16.02 -1.96 -0.37
C GLN A 68 -14.65 -1.30 -0.19
N LEU A 69 -13.62 -1.73 -0.93
CA LEU A 69 -12.31 -1.11 -0.88
C LEU A 69 -12.38 0.35 -1.35
N ILE A 70 -13.07 0.63 -2.45
CA ILE A 70 -13.18 2.00 -2.98
C ILE A 70 -13.94 2.91 -2.02
N LYS A 71 -15.05 2.42 -1.44
CA LYS A 71 -15.76 3.13 -0.38
C LYS A 71 -14.87 3.43 0.83
N GLU A 72 -14.09 2.45 1.31
CA GLU A 72 -13.18 2.64 2.45
C GLU A 72 -12.07 3.65 2.12
N LEU A 73 -11.44 3.55 0.95
CA LEU A 73 -10.40 4.49 0.52
C LEU A 73 -10.95 5.91 0.31
N SER A 74 -12.15 6.05 -0.25
CA SER A 74 -12.81 7.34 -0.41
C SER A 74 -13.19 7.96 0.93
N TRP A 75 -13.62 7.16 1.91
CA TRP A 75 -13.95 7.66 3.25
C TRP A 75 -12.69 8.06 4.05
N LEU A 76 -11.61 7.29 3.91
CA LEU A 76 -10.32 7.62 4.54
C LEU A 76 -9.70 8.90 3.96
N ASP A 77 -9.92 9.15 2.67
CA ASP A 77 -9.49 10.35 1.95
C ASP A 77 -8.01 10.73 2.19
N GLY A 78 -7.15 9.70 2.24
CA GLY A 78 -5.72 9.85 2.53
C GLY A 78 -4.98 10.69 1.48
N ASP A 79 -4.06 11.56 1.84
CA ASP A 79 -3.28 12.28 0.83
C ASP A 79 -2.33 11.37 0.06
N ILE A 80 -1.85 10.30 0.72
CA ILE A 80 -1.05 9.21 0.16
C ILE A 80 -1.70 7.89 0.56
N VAL A 81 -1.85 6.95 -0.39
CA VAL A 81 -2.40 5.62 -0.16
C VAL A 81 -1.40 4.56 -0.63
N CYS A 82 -0.95 3.72 0.28
CA CYS A 82 -0.02 2.63 0.01
C CYS A 82 -0.74 1.29 0.18
N LEU A 83 -0.73 0.45 -0.86
CA LEU A 83 -1.44 -0.82 -0.90
C LEU A 83 -0.48 -2.01 -1.04
N GLN A 84 -0.65 -3.06 -0.24
CA GLN A 84 0.02 -4.37 -0.45
C GLN A 84 -0.96 -5.43 -0.95
N GLU A 85 -0.41 -6.49 -1.51
CA GLU A 85 -1.16 -7.62 -2.08
C GLU A 85 -2.11 -7.14 -3.20
N VAL A 86 -1.58 -6.29 -4.09
CA VAL A 86 -2.30 -5.82 -5.27
C VAL A 86 -2.06 -6.79 -6.42
N ASP A 87 -3.13 -7.42 -6.93
CA ASP A 87 -3.04 -8.29 -8.11
C ASP A 87 -2.60 -7.48 -9.35
N PRO A 88 -1.69 -8.02 -10.20
CA PRO A 88 -1.26 -7.33 -11.42
C PRO A 88 -2.42 -6.96 -12.36
N PHE A 89 -3.41 -7.85 -12.49
CA PHE A 89 -4.59 -7.59 -13.33
C PHE A 89 -5.52 -6.53 -12.74
N TYR A 90 -5.48 -6.32 -11.41
CA TYR A 90 -6.40 -5.44 -10.71
C TYR A 90 -5.88 -4.00 -10.62
N PHE A 91 -4.55 -3.80 -10.63
CA PHE A 91 -3.96 -2.47 -10.55
C PHE A 91 -4.51 -1.47 -11.61
N PRO A 92 -4.69 -1.82 -12.89
CA PRO A 92 -5.29 -0.91 -13.88
C PRO A 92 -6.69 -0.42 -13.48
N HIS A 93 -7.51 -1.27 -12.86
CA HIS A 93 -8.84 -0.89 -12.38
C HIS A 93 -8.75 0.06 -11.18
N LEU A 94 -7.86 -0.22 -10.22
CA LEU A 94 -7.56 0.71 -9.12
C LEU A 94 -7.06 2.06 -9.62
N LEU A 95 -6.22 2.06 -10.66
CA LEU A 95 -5.67 3.27 -11.23
C LEU A 95 -6.78 4.15 -11.81
N VAL A 96 -7.70 3.59 -12.61
CA VAL A 96 -8.84 4.33 -13.15
C VAL A 96 -9.74 4.88 -12.05
N GLU A 97 -10.07 4.05 -11.06
CA GLU A 97 -11.00 4.43 -10.01
C GLU A 97 -10.42 5.52 -9.11
N LEU A 98 -9.16 5.36 -8.66
CA LEU A 98 -8.49 6.36 -7.83
C LEU A 98 -8.09 7.62 -8.62
N ASP A 99 -7.89 7.51 -9.94
CA ASP A 99 -7.70 8.68 -10.81
C ASP A 99 -8.93 9.60 -10.79
N SER A 100 -10.14 9.02 -10.81
CA SER A 100 -11.38 9.78 -10.68
C SER A 100 -11.53 10.48 -9.33
N LEU A 101 -10.87 9.96 -8.28
CA LEU A 101 -10.80 10.56 -6.95
C LEU A 101 -9.62 11.55 -6.79
N GLY A 102 -8.88 11.84 -7.87
CA GLY A 102 -7.80 12.83 -7.88
C GLY A 102 -6.41 12.28 -7.57
N TYR A 103 -6.24 10.96 -7.52
CA TYR A 103 -4.96 10.31 -7.25
C TYR A 103 -4.22 9.93 -8.52
N HIS A 104 -2.89 10.04 -8.51
CA HIS A 104 -2.05 9.30 -9.44
C HIS A 104 -1.41 8.12 -8.72
N GLY A 105 -1.02 7.06 -9.43
CA GLY A 105 -0.54 5.83 -8.81
C GLY A 105 0.60 5.15 -9.57
N VAL A 106 1.52 4.55 -8.81
CA VAL A 106 2.58 3.69 -9.31
C VAL A 106 2.47 2.30 -8.70
N TYR A 107 2.91 1.30 -9.46
CA TYR A 107 2.85 -0.10 -9.06
C TYR A 107 4.17 -0.80 -9.32
N LYS A 108 4.55 -1.66 -8.38
CA LYS A 108 5.61 -2.62 -8.57
C LYS A 108 5.13 -4.02 -8.21
N GLN A 109 5.18 -4.90 -9.20
CA GLN A 109 5.00 -6.33 -8.99
C GLN A 109 6.13 -6.88 -8.10
N HIS A 110 5.74 -7.63 -7.06
CA HIS A 110 6.67 -8.28 -6.13
C HIS A 110 6.98 -9.71 -6.59
N ASP A 111 5.94 -10.46 -6.93
CA ASP A 111 6.03 -11.81 -7.48
C ASP A 111 4.92 -12.07 -8.50
N SER A 112 4.77 -13.32 -8.97
CA SER A 112 3.74 -13.69 -9.95
C SER A 112 2.29 -13.42 -9.50
N LEU A 113 2.03 -13.30 -8.19
CA LEU A 113 0.68 -13.20 -7.63
C LEU A 113 0.29 -11.77 -7.30
N HIS A 114 1.22 -10.97 -6.77
CA HIS A 114 0.89 -9.63 -6.30
C HIS A 114 2.08 -8.69 -6.26
N GLY A 115 1.76 -7.42 -6.01
CA GLY A 115 2.73 -6.36 -5.83
C GLY A 115 2.30 -5.35 -4.77
N VAL A 116 2.96 -4.20 -4.84
CA VAL A 116 2.68 -3.03 -4.03
C VAL A 116 2.34 -1.85 -4.92
N ALA A 117 1.46 -0.98 -4.44
CA ALA A 117 1.10 0.26 -5.13
C ALA A 117 1.18 1.44 -4.17
N THR A 118 1.54 2.61 -4.71
CA THR A 118 1.51 3.89 -4.00
C THR A 118 0.74 4.87 -4.84
N PHE A 119 -0.30 5.45 -4.26
CA PHE A 119 -1.12 6.50 -4.83
C PHE A 119 -0.95 7.79 -4.04
N TYR A 120 -1.09 8.94 -4.70
CA TYR A 120 -0.98 10.25 -4.07
C TYR A 120 -1.92 11.26 -4.72
N LYS A 121 -2.47 12.19 -3.94
CA LYS A 121 -3.33 13.27 -4.46
C LYS A 121 -2.51 14.24 -5.31
N ARG A 122 -2.88 14.38 -6.59
CA ARG A 122 -2.21 15.31 -7.53
C ARG A 122 -2.32 16.78 -7.12
N ALA A 123 -3.36 17.11 -6.34
CA ALA A 123 -3.57 18.46 -5.84
C ALA A 123 -2.56 18.87 -4.73
N LYS A 124 -1.89 17.90 -4.09
CA LYS A 124 -0.91 18.14 -3.02
C LYS A 124 0.51 17.73 -3.39
N PHE A 125 0.67 16.69 -4.20
CA PHE A 125 1.98 16.11 -4.49
C PHE A 125 2.25 15.97 -5.99
N TYR A 126 3.51 16.18 -6.35
CA TYR A 126 4.08 15.78 -7.64
C TYR A 126 5.13 14.68 -7.42
N MET A 127 5.08 13.59 -8.19
CA MET A 127 6.08 12.53 -8.09
C MET A 127 7.34 12.89 -8.86
N LYS A 128 8.47 12.86 -8.17
CA LYS A 128 9.80 13.06 -8.77
C LYS A 128 10.42 11.76 -9.28
N SER A 129 10.34 10.70 -8.48
CA SER A 129 10.88 9.39 -8.86
C SER A 129 10.08 8.25 -8.25
N SER A 130 10.19 7.08 -8.88
CA SER A 130 9.69 5.81 -8.39
C SER A 130 10.75 4.76 -8.65
N ASP A 131 11.42 4.33 -7.58
CA ASP A 131 12.58 3.46 -7.62
C ASP A 131 12.28 2.18 -6.84
N VAL A 132 12.93 1.08 -7.22
CA VAL A 132 12.75 -0.20 -6.55
C VAL A 132 14.10 -0.70 -6.12
N TYR A 133 14.24 -0.96 -4.83
CA TYR A 133 15.47 -1.48 -4.26
C TYR A 133 15.23 -2.85 -3.66
N GLY A 134 16.05 -3.82 -4.07
CA GLY A 134 16.13 -5.11 -3.40
C GLY A 134 16.83 -4.96 -2.07
N PHE A 135 16.31 -5.58 -1.02
CA PHE A 135 17.02 -5.63 0.27
C PHE A 135 18.40 -6.28 0.13
N ALA A 136 18.57 -7.23 -0.80
CA ALA A 136 19.87 -7.83 -1.07
C ALA A 136 20.85 -6.84 -1.71
N GLU A 137 20.37 -5.96 -2.59
CA GLU A 137 21.18 -4.92 -3.25
C GLU A 137 21.62 -3.89 -2.21
N LEU A 138 20.67 -3.40 -1.40
CA LEU A 138 20.95 -2.45 -0.31
C LEU A 138 21.93 -3.01 0.73
N LEU A 139 21.86 -4.32 1.02
CA LEU A 139 22.76 -4.97 1.98
C LEU A 139 24.12 -5.34 1.37
N GLY A 140 24.18 -5.61 0.06
CA GLY A 140 25.44 -5.86 -0.65
C GLY A 140 26.34 -4.62 -0.65
N GLU A 141 25.76 -3.42 -0.72
CA GLU A 141 26.48 -2.15 -0.60
C GLU A 141 26.99 -1.87 0.83
N LEU A 142 26.43 -2.54 1.85
CA LEU A 142 26.81 -2.38 3.27
C LEU A 142 27.95 -3.32 3.73
N GLY A 143 28.49 -4.16 2.84
CA GLY A 143 29.65 -5.04 3.10
C GLY A 143 29.37 -6.28 3.95
N ASP A 144 30.09 -7.38 3.66
CA ASP A 144 30.25 -8.69 4.36
C ASP A 144 29.03 -9.41 5.01
N ALA A 145 27.82 -8.85 4.96
CA ALA A 145 26.59 -9.50 5.41
C ALA A 145 26.03 -10.50 4.36
N GLU A 146 26.60 -10.51 3.15
CA GLU A 146 26.15 -11.30 2.01
C GLU A 146 26.16 -12.81 2.27
N ASN A 147 27.21 -13.32 2.93
CA ASN A 147 27.44 -14.77 3.02
C ASN A 147 26.52 -15.47 4.02
N GLN A 148 25.96 -14.77 5.01
CA GLN A 148 25.00 -15.36 5.96
C GLN A 148 23.54 -15.26 5.49
N LEU A 149 23.24 -14.34 4.56
CA LEU A 149 21.88 -14.07 4.10
C LEU A 149 21.52 -14.80 2.79
N LYS A 150 22.51 -15.19 1.98
CA LYS A 150 22.32 -15.80 0.65
C LYS A 150 21.55 -17.13 0.68
N ASP A 151 21.82 -18.02 1.63
CA ASP A 151 21.16 -19.34 1.67
C ASP A 151 19.79 -19.33 2.38
N ALA A 152 19.58 -18.42 3.33
CA ALA A 152 18.32 -18.31 4.06
C ALA A 152 17.24 -17.49 3.31
N ASN A 153 17.61 -16.67 2.32
CA ASN A 153 16.72 -15.67 1.71
C ASN A 153 16.45 -15.82 0.21
N ARG A 154 16.81 -16.94 -0.44
CA ARG A 154 16.44 -17.17 -1.87
C ARG A 154 14.93 -17.05 -2.14
N HIS A 155 14.10 -17.25 -1.12
CA HIS A 155 12.64 -17.08 -1.18
C HIS A 155 12.13 -15.72 -0.65
N ASN A 156 13.02 -14.87 -0.15
CA ASN A 156 12.73 -13.54 0.40
C ASN A 156 13.18 -12.48 -0.61
N GLN A 157 12.54 -12.43 -1.77
CA GLN A 157 12.65 -11.33 -2.74
C GLN A 157 12.05 -10.04 -2.15
N ARG A 158 12.65 -9.53 -1.07
CA ARG A 158 12.18 -8.32 -0.41
C ARG A 158 12.62 -7.16 -1.28
N TYR A 159 11.67 -6.55 -1.96
CA TYR A 159 11.83 -5.27 -2.63
C TYR A 159 10.98 -4.24 -1.90
N ALA A 160 11.47 -3.02 -1.84
CA ALA A 160 10.68 -1.87 -1.43
C ALA A 160 10.55 -0.91 -2.63
N LEU A 161 9.33 -0.47 -2.87
CA LEU A 161 9.00 0.62 -3.78
C LEU A 161 9.25 1.93 -3.03
N TYR A 162 10.19 2.72 -3.52
CA TYR A 162 10.47 4.05 -3.02
C TYR A 162 9.83 5.06 -3.95
N THR A 163 8.89 5.84 -3.42
CA THR A 163 8.24 6.91 -4.18
C THR A 163 8.66 8.24 -3.58
N THR A 164 9.36 9.05 -4.37
CA THR A 164 9.78 10.40 -3.98
C THR A 164 8.72 11.38 -4.45
N LEU A 165 8.05 12.03 -3.50
CA LEU A 165 7.00 13.01 -3.73
C LEU A 165 7.49 14.39 -3.32
N GLN A 166 7.13 15.42 -4.07
CA GLN A 166 7.30 16.81 -3.69
C GLN A 166 5.95 17.39 -3.31
N ASP A 167 5.86 17.94 -2.11
CA ASP A 167 4.74 18.75 -1.64
C ASP A 167 4.69 20.05 -2.46
N LEU A 168 3.55 20.30 -3.12
CA LEU A 168 3.36 21.46 -4.00
C LEU A 168 3.26 22.78 -3.23
N GLN A 169 2.82 22.76 -1.97
CA GLN A 169 2.69 23.96 -1.15
C GLN A 169 4.03 24.34 -0.53
N THR A 170 4.76 23.36 0.02
CA THR A 170 5.99 23.63 0.77
C THR A 170 7.27 23.46 -0.06
N GLY A 171 7.18 22.81 -1.21
CA GLY A 171 8.32 22.45 -2.06
C GLY A 171 9.20 21.33 -1.48
N LYS A 172 8.87 20.83 -0.28
CA LYS A 172 9.63 19.78 0.42
C LYS A 172 9.41 18.42 -0.20
N GLU A 173 10.40 17.55 -0.02
CA GLU A 173 10.33 16.17 -0.47
C GLU A 173 9.92 15.22 0.66
N VAL A 174 9.12 14.22 0.28
CA VAL A 174 8.69 13.12 1.13
C VAL A 174 9.04 11.84 0.39
N VAL A 175 9.83 10.96 1.01
CA VAL A 175 10.19 9.66 0.46
C VAL A 175 9.39 8.57 1.16
N ILE A 176 8.58 7.86 0.39
CA ILE A 176 7.74 6.76 0.89
C ILE A 176 8.35 5.43 0.47
N GLY A 177 8.87 4.67 1.44
CA GLY A 177 9.34 3.30 1.24
C GLY A 177 8.23 2.29 1.58
N TRP A 178 7.73 1.59 0.56
CA TRP A 178 6.62 0.65 0.69
C TRP A 178 6.99 -0.75 0.22
N SER A 179 6.83 -1.75 1.09
CA SER A 179 7.28 -3.12 0.81
C SER A 179 6.18 -4.14 1.02
N CYS A 180 6.23 -5.22 0.25
CA CYS A 180 5.48 -6.42 0.55
C CYS A 180 6.30 -7.31 1.49
N VAL A 181 5.66 -7.79 2.56
CA VAL A 181 6.32 -8.63 3.55
C VAL A 181 5.85 -10.07 3.39
N SER A 182 6.61 -10.87 2.65
CA SER A 182 6.43 -12.32 2.62
C SER A 182 7.11 -12.98 3.84
N ASN A 183 6.38 -13.86 4.52
CA ASN A 183 6.85 -14.77 5.59
C ASN A 183 7.58 -14.14 6.79
N LEU A 184 6.94 -13.19 7.49
CA LEU A 184 7.27 -12.94 8.89
C LEU A 184 6.56 -13.97 9.78
N THR A 185 7.30 -14.58 10.71
CA THR A 185 6.69 -15.27 11.84
C THR A 185 5.71 -14.32 12.56
N ARG A 186 4.61 -14.85 13.11
CA ARG A 186 3.49 -14.09 13.71
C ARG A 186 3.90 -12.91 14.61
N LYS A 187 5.09 -12.95 15.23
CA LYS A 187 5.62 -11.93 16.14
C LYS A 187 6.13 -10.65 15.47
N GLN A 188 6.41 -10.64 14.16
CA GLN A 188 7.10 -9.51 13.51
C GLN A 188 6.20 -8.65 12.60
N ARG A 189 4.95 -9.05 12.34
CA ARG A 189 4.04 -8.42 11.35
C ARG A 189 3.56 -6.99 11.68
N TRP A 190 3.73 -6.50 12.92
CA TRP A 190 3.03 -5.31 13.42
C TRP A 190 3.88 -4.03 13.50
N LYS A 191 5.11 -4.05 13.01
CA LYS A 191 6.00 -2.88 13.11
C LYS A 191 6.80 -2.76 11.83
N LYS A 192 6.50 -1.73 11.01
CA LYS A 192 7.42 -0.94 10.17
C LYS A 192 6.72 -0.47 8.88
N CYS A 193 6.07 0.69 8.98
CA CYS A 193 6.17 1.69 7.91
C CYS A 193 7.39 2.55 8.25
N PHE A 194 8.34 2.68 7.35
CA PHE A 194 9.42 3.66 7.48
C PHE A 194 9.09 4.83 6.56
N VAL A 195 8.69 5.95 7.14
CA VAL A 195 8.74 7.24 6.45
C VAL A 195 10.12 7.81 6.77
N LEU A 196 10.99 7.85 5.77
CA LEU A 196 12.30 8.49 5.89
C LEU A 196 12.12 9.97 5.56
N SER A 197 11.62 10.71 6.53
CA SER A 197 11.81 12.15 6.61
C SER A 197 12.23 12.48 8.04
N GLU A 198 13.13 13.44 8.22
CA GLU A 198 13.34 14.08 9.54
C GLU A 198 11.99 14.39 10.21
N PRO A 199 11.89 14.33 11.55
CA PRO A 199 10.69 13.89 12.26
C PRO A 199 9.45 14.68 11.84
N VAL A 200 8.63 14.06 10.98
CA VAL A 200 7.28 14.51 10.68
C VAL A 200 6.35 13.43 11.20
N LEU A 201 5.53 13.84 12.16
CA LEU A 201 4.63 13.06 12.98
C LEU A 201 3.62 12.31 12.10
N MET A 202 3.49 10.99 12.30
CA MET A 202 2.35 10.22 11.77
C MET A 202 1.09 10.61 12.55
N VAL A 203 0.05 11.09 11.84
CA VAL A 203 -1.34 11.17 12.32
C VAL A 203 -2.14 10.06 11.66
#